data_AF-A0A1W9S0K8-F1
#
_entry.id   AF-A0A1W9S0K8-F1
#
_cell.length_a   1.000
_cell.length_b   1.000
_cell.length_c   1.000
_cell.angle_alpha   90.00
_cell.angle_beta   90.00
_cell.angle_gamma   90.00
#
_symmetry.space_group_name_H-M   'P 1'
#
loop_
_entity.id
_entity.type
_entity.pdbx_description
1 polymer ?
#
loop_
_entity_poly.entity_id
_entity_poly.type
_entity_poly.pdbx_seq_one_letter_code
_entity_poly.pdbx_strand_id
1 'polypeptide(L)'
;MIGTFGPATLLMAEGGRILNLYQIAGTDDLEQLPFYFVSCDYTLIGEEIYGAGAHLSGDRNVLGSLRGEDWLRVGIIALILTFTVLTSFGIDGPLLWFSG
;
A
#
# COMPACT_ATOMS: atom_id res chain seq x y z
N MET A 1 -4.22 -15.00 7.76
CA MET A 1 -3.29 -15.78 6.92
C MET A 1 -2.51 -14.80 6.06
N ILE A 2 -1.19 -14.72 6.19
CA ILE A 2 -0.39 -13.78 5.38
C ILE A 2 0.67 -14.56 4.61
N GLY A 3 0.77 -14.31 3.31
CA GLY A 3 1.77 -14.88 2.42
C GLY A 3 1.20 -15.78 1.32
N THR A 4 2.09 -16.49 0.63
CA THR A 4 1.75 -17.26 -0.57
C THR A 4 1.59 -18.76 -0.24
N PHE A 5 0.37 -19.29 -0.29
CA PHE A 5 0.02 -20.69 -0.03
C PHE A 5 -0.78 -21.33 -1.20
N GLY A 6 -1.00 -20.59 -2.29
CA GLY A 6 -1.67 -21.06 -3.49
C GLY A 6 -3.11 -21.58 -3.22
N PRO A 7 -3.55 -22.63 -3.92
CA PRO A 7 -4.90 -23.18 -3.77
C PRO A 7 -5.23 -23.70 -2.36
N ALA A 8 -4.21 -24.01 -1.54
CA ALA A 8 -4.42 -24.51 -0.18
C ALA A 8 -5.05 -23.46 0.76
N THR A 9 -5.03 -22.18 0.38
CA THR A 9 -5.72 -21.09 1.08
C THR A 9 -7.21 -21.31 1.22
N LEU A 10 -7.87 -21.88 0.20
CA LEU A 10 -9.31 -22.20 0.22
C LEU A 10 -9.65 -23.19 1.33
N LEU A 11 -8.81 -24.21 1.47
CA LEU A 11 -8.98 -25.30 2.44
C LEU A 11 -8.73 -24.80 3.87
N MET A 12 -7.72 -23.94 4.06
CA MET A 12 -7.49 -23.26 5.32
C MET A 12 -8.65 -22.33 5.68
N ALA A 13 -9.17 -21.60 4.69
CA ALA A 13 -10.28 -20.67 4.88
C ALA A 13 -11.59 -21.37 5.20
N GLU A 14 -11.84 -22.53 4.60
CA GLU A 14 -13.01 -23.36 4.89
C GLU A 14 -13.03 -23.83 6.35
N GLY A 15 -11.87 -24.23 6.91
CA GLY A 15 -11.76 -24.60 8.31
C GLY A 15 -12.18 -23.48 9.28
N GLY A 16 -11.78 -22.23 8.99
CA GLY A 16 -12.22 -21.07 9.78
C GLY A 16 -13.70 -20.73 9.59
N ARG A 17 -14.24 -20.92 8.38
CA ARG A 17 -15.65 -20.66 8.07
C ARG A 17 -16.60 -21.67 8.71
N ILE A 18 -16.22 -22.94 8.78
CA ILE A 18 -16.96 -23.99 9.52
C ILE A 18 -17.12 -23.60 11.00
N LEU A 19 -16.08 -23.00 11.58
CA LEU A 19 -16.07 -22.52 12.97
C LEU A 19 -16.73 -21.15 13.15
N ASN A 20 -17.32 -20.56 12.09
CA ASN A 20 -17.87 -19.20 12.08
C ASN A 20 -16.88 -18.14 12.59
N LEU A 21 -15.59 -18.29 12.27
CA LEU A 21 -14.54 -17.34 12.63
C LEU A 21 -14.38 -16.27 11.56
N TYR A 22 -14.20 -15.03 12.01
CA TYR A 22 -13.82 -13.91 11.16
C TYR A 22 -12.38 -14.10 10.66
N GLN A 23 -12.18 -14.07 9.35
CA GLN A 23 -10.87 -14.34 8.76
C GLN A 23 -10.29 -13.13 8.04
N ILE A 24 -9.10 -12.76 8.50
CA ILE A 24 -8.27 -11.73 7.88
C ILE A 24 -7.10 -12.43 7.17
N ALA A 25 -6.96 -12.17 5.88
CA ALA A 25 -5.87 -12.68 5.06
C ALA A 25 -5.17 -11.57 4.29
N GLY A 26 -3.99 -11.84 3.72
CA GLY A 26 -3.26 -10.89 2.89
C GLY A 26 -2.14 -11.54 2.09
N THR A 27 -1.88 -11.04 0.89
CA THR A 27 -0.77 -11.48 0.04
C THR A 27 -0.34 -10.34 -0.89
N ASP A 28 0.94 -10.26 -1.17
CA ASP A 28 1.54 -9.38 -2.19
C ASP A 28 1.55 -10.03 -3.58
N ASP A 29 1.19 -11.31 -3.68
CA ASP A 29 1.15 -12.06 -4.93
C ASP A 29 -0.21 -11.88 -5.65
N LEU A 30 -0.14 -11.46 -6.92
CA LEU A 30 -1.33 -11.17 -7.74
C LEU A 30 -2.12 -12.43 -8.12
N GLU A 31 -1.45 -13.57 -8.31
CA GLU A 31 -2.12 -14.82 -8.65
C GLU A 31 -2.90 -15.38 -7.46
N GLN A 32 -2.40 -15.15 -6.25
CA GLN A 32 -3.03 -15.62 -5.02
C GLN A 32 -4.12 -14.68 -4.48
N LEU A 33 -4.03 -13.39 -4.78
CA LEU A 33 -5.01 -12.38 -4.36
C LEU A 33 -6.48 -12.81 -4.54
N PRO A 34 -6.93 -13.33 -5.70
CA PRO A 34 -8.33 -13.73 -5.89
C PRO A 34 -8.77 -14.88 -4.98
N PHE A 35 -7.86 -15.79 -4.62
CA PHE A 35 -8.19 -16.91 -3.74
C PHE A 35 -8.50 -16.45 -2.32
N TYR A 36 -7.76 -15.46 -1.81
CA TYR A 36 -8.08 -14.85 -0.52
C TYR A 36 -9.32 -13.96 -0.58
N PHE A 37 -9.50 -13.22 -1.67
CA PHE A 37 -10.63 -12.34 -1.85
C PHE A 37 -11.98 -13.08 -1.78
N VAL A 38 -12.08 -14.28 -2.34
CA VAL A 38 -13.33 -15.06 -2.34
C VAL A 38 -13.53 -15.94 -1.10
N SER A 39 -12.46 -16.24 -0.36
CA SER A 39 -12.49 -17.22 0.73
C SER A 39 -12.50 -16.60 2.13
N CYS A 40 -11.92 -15.41 2.30
CA CYS A 40 -11.84 -14.71 3.58
C CYS A 40 -12.78 -13.49 3.63
N ASP A 41 -13.13 -13.03 4.84
CA ASP A 41 -14.01 -11.86 5.04
C ASP A 41 -13.28 -10.53 4.79
N TYR A 42 -11.97 -10.47 5.10
CA TYR A 42 -11.14 -9.31 4.82
C TYR A 42 -9.80 -9.71 4.21
N THR A 43 -9.48 -9.15 3.05
CA THR A 43 -8.21 -9.36 2.35
C THR A 43 -7.42 -8.07 2.34
N LEU A 44 -6.33 -8.04 3.10
CA LEU A 44 -5.33 -6.98 3.11
C LEU A 44 -4.59 -6.98 1.78
N ILE A 45 -4.37 -5.80 1.21
CA ILE A 45 -3.63 -5.61 -0.04
C ILE A 45 -2.61 -4.47 0.06
N GLY A 46 -1.49 -4.59 -0.66
CA GLY A 46 -0.49 -3.54 -0.77
C GLY A 46 -0.06 -2.96 0.60
N GLU A 47 -0.21 -1.64 0.77
CA GLU A 47 0.14 -0.90 1.99
C GLU A 47 -0.53 -1.43 3.26
N GLU A 48 -1.71 -2.03 3.18
CA GLU A 48 -2.38 -2.59 4.36
C GLU A 48 -1.63 -3.79 4.94
N ILE A 49 -1.03 -4.62 4.07
CA ILE A 49 -0.21 -5.78 4.48
C ILE A 49 1.06 -5.28 5.16
N TYR A 50 1.72 -4.28 4.58
CA TYR A 50 2.94 -3.71 5.15
C TYR A 50 2.67 -2.99 6.47
N GLY A 51 1.57 -2.25 6.56
CA GLY A 51 1.13 -1.59 7.79
C GLY A 51 0.79 -2.58 8.91
N ALA A 52 0.05 -3.65 8.59
CA ALA A 52 -0.27 -4.72 9.53
C ALA A 52 0.98 -5.50 9.95
N GLY A 53 1.85 -5.86 9.00
CA GLY A 53 3.11 -6.54 9.27
C GLY A 53 4.04 -5.73 10.16
N ALA A 54 4.15 -4.42 9.92
CA ALA A 54 4.99 -3.56 10.74
C ALA A 54 4.38 -3.26 12.13
N HIS A 55 3.04 -3.23 12.26
CA HIS A 55 2.37 -3.20 13.56
C HIS A 55 2.62 -4.46 14.38
N LEU A 56 2.54 -5.65 13.75
CA LEU A 56 2.75 -6.93 14.42
C LEU A 56 4.22 -7.18 14.78
N SER A 57 5.15 -6.86 13.88
CA SER A 57 6.59 -6.98 14.11
C SER A 57 7.16 -5.89 15.02
N GLY A 58 6.41 -4.80 15.26
CA GLY A 58 6.88 -3.64 16.01
C GLY A 58 8.03 -2.89 15.32
N ASP A 59 8.29 -3.18 14.05
CA ASP A 59 9.44 -2.66 13.33
C ASP A 59 9.15 -1.25 12.83
N ARG A 60 9.55 -0.27 13.64
CA ARG A 60 9.37 1.16 13.35
C ARG A 60 10.07 1.61 12.07
N ASN A 61 11.04 0.84 11.55
CA ASN A 61 11.76 1.22 10.34
C ASN A 61 10.89 1.07 9.09
N VAL A 62 10.09 -0.01 9.03
CA VAL A 62 9.14 -0.25 7.93
C VAL A 62 7.99 0.77 7.98
N LEU A 63 7.44 1.05 9.16
CA LEU A 63 6.45 2.12 9.35
C LEU A 63 7.01 3.50 8.95
N GLY A 64 8.28 3.76 9.26
CA GLY A 64 8.99 4.98 8.87
C GLY A 64 9.15 5.12 7.36
N SER A 65 9.45 4.02 6.66
CA SER A 65 9.55 4.00 5.20
C SER A 65 8.22 4.34 4.52
N LEU A 66 7.11 3.74 4.97
CA LEU A 66 5.78 4.05 4.42
C LEU A 66 5.41 5.52 4.62
N ARG A 67 5.65 6.04 5.85
CA ARG A 67 5.38 7.45 6.15
C ARG A 67 6.26 8.39 5.32
N GLY A 68 7.52 8.02 5.09
CA GLY A 68 8.47 8.79 4.30
C GLY A 68 8.05 8.91 2.83
N GLU A 69 7.55 7.84 2.23
CA GLU A 69 7.03 7.87 0.86
C GLU A 69 5.85 8.83 0.73
N ASP A 70 4.91 8.79 1.67
CA ASP A 70 3.73 9.65 1.68
C ASP A 70 4.10 11.15 1.77
N TRP A 71 5.01 11.50 2.70
CA TRP A 71 5.50 12.88 2.84
C TRP A 71 6.23 13.38 1.59
N LEU A 72 7.00 12.52 0.94
CA LEU A 72 7.76 12.88 -0.26
C LEU A 72 6.82 13.11 -1.45
N ARG A 73 5.78 12.28 -1.61
CA ARG A 73 4.74 12.46 -2.63
C ARG A 73 3.99 13.78 -2.43
N VAL A 74 3.61 14.11 -1.19
CA VAL A 74 2.99 15.41 -0.86
C VAL A 74 3.92 16.58 -1.15
N GLY A 75 5.21 16.46 -0.80
CA GLY A 75 6.22 17.49 -1.07
C GLY A 75 6.38 17.79 -2.56
N ILE A 76 6.42 16.74 -3.40
CA ILE A 76 6.49 16.87 -4.85
C ILE A 76 5.23 17.58 -5.38
N ILE A 77 4.03 17.17 -4.94
CA ILE A 77 2.77 17.80 -5.37
C ILE A 77 2.76 19.29 -5.01
N ALA A 78 3.17 19.66 -3.80
CA ALA A 78 3.24 21.05 -3.38
C ALA A 78 4.23 21.88 -4.23
N LEU A 79 5.37 21.30 -4.59
CA LEU A 79 6.36 21.94 -5.46
C LEU A 79 5.80 22.16 -6.86
N ILE A 80 5.17 21.14 -7.46
CA ILE A 80 4.55 21.24 -8.78
C ILE A 80 3.48 22.33 -8.78
N LEU A 81 2.62 22.40 -7.77
CA LEU A 81 1.59 23.42 -7.66
C LEU A 81 2.20 24.82 -7.54
N THR A 82 3.23 24.97 -6.71
CA THR A 82 3.94 26.24 -6.55
C THR A 82 4.54 26.71 -7.87
N PHE A 83 5.27 25.84 -8.57
CA PHE A 83 5.83 26.15 -9.88
C PHE A 83 4.75 26.51 -10.90
N THR A 84 3.66 25.75 -10.95
CA THR A 84 2.52 25.99 -11.85
C THR A 84 1.87 27.35 -11.63
N VAL A 85 1.70 27.75 -10.37
CA VAL A 85 1.15 29.07 -10.03
C VAL A 85 2.13 30.17 -10.42
N LEU A 86 3.43 30.02 -10.11
CA LEU A 86 4.45 31.02 -10.44
C LEU A 86 4.56 31.24 -11.96
N THR A 87 4.56 30.18 -12.75
CA THR A 87 4.58 30.29 -14.22
C THR A 87 3.31 30.92 -14.77
N SER A 88 2.15 30.70 -14.13
CA SER A 88 0.88 31.34 -14.53
C SER A 88 0.89 32.88 -14.36
N PHE A 89 1.71 33.42 -13.46
CA PHE A 89 1.90 34.87 -13.29
C PHE A 89 3.03 35.46 -14.17
N GLY A 90 3.58 34.69 -15.11
CA GLY A 90 4.60 35.17 -16.05
C GLY A 90 6.02 35.24 -15.45
N ILE A 91 6.29 34.49 -14.39
CA ILE A 91 7.63 34.35 -13.82
C ILE A 91 8.27 33.09 -14.43
N ASP A 92 9.12 33.26 -15.44
CA ASP A 92 9.75 32.17 -16.20
C ASP A 92 10.98 31.54 -15.50
N GLY A 93 11.41 32.14 -14.39
CA GLY A 93 12.55 31.69 -13.58
C GLY A 93 12.57 30.18 -13.21
N PRO A 94 11.43 29.54 -12.90
CA PRO A 94 11.39 28.11 -12.61
C PRO A 94 11.50 27.21 -13.85
N LEU A 95 11.12 27.71 -15.04
CA LEU A 95 11.14 26.97 -16.32
C LEU A 95 12.56 26.91 -16.92
N LEU A 96 13.36 27.96 -16.73
CA LEU A 96 14.77 28.04 -17.15
C LEU A 96 15.69 27.05 -16.41
N TRP A 97 15.33 26.62 -15.20
CA TRP A 97 16.10 25.62 -14.44
C TRP A 97 15.96 24.20 -15.00
N PHE A 98 14.83 23.89 -15.64
CA PHE A 98 14.57 22.58 -16.27
C PHE A 98 15.01 22.49 -17.74
N SER A 99 15.32 23.62 -18.40
CA SER A 99 15.75 23.67 -19.80
C SER A 99 17.28 23.69 -19.98
N GLY A 100 18.04 23.40 -18.92
CA GLY A 100 19.51 23.28 -18.94
C GLY A 100 19.98 21.85 -19.09
#